data_AF-A0A822GE65-F1
#
_entry.id   AF-A0A822GE65-F1
#
_cell.length_a   1.000
_cell.length_b   1.000
_cell.length_c   1.000
_cell.angle_alpha   90.00
_cell.angle_beta   90.00
_cell.angle_gamma   90.00
#
_symmetry.space_group_name_H-M   'P 1'
#
loop_
_entity.id
_entity.type
_entity.pdbx_description
1 polymer ?
#
loop_
_entity_poly.entity_id
_entity_poly.type
_entity_poly.pdbx_seq_one_letter_code
_entity_poly.pdbx_strand_id
1 'polypeptide(L)'
;VLFSVHAVFACLITVGQCVFFERGKQRISYIARIIGSILIIFLFISTIIAFTNHLSTLNLLYFYSYVKLAITMIKYVPQAWMNYKRKSTEGWSIGNILLDFTGGILSVLQMFFLATNYNDWSSIFGSPTKFALGLFSVLFDLVFIVQHYILYRNNELTTIQTNFSTNSDDENTSILPEQA
;
A
#
# COMPACT_ATOMS: atom_id res chain seq x y z
N VAL A 1 1.89 -11.17 -19.47
CA VAL A 1 1.99 -12.42 -18.68
C VAL A 1 3.20 -12.43 -17.76
N LEU A 2 4.43 -12.19 -18.24
CA LEU A 2 5.65 -12.16 -17.40
C LEU A 2 5.56 -11.23 -16.18
N PHE A 3 4.98 -10.04 -16.35
CA PHE A 3 4.77 -9.08 -15.26
C PHE A 3 3.94 -9.66 -14.10
N SER A 4 2.81 -10.30 -14.42
CA SER A 4 1.93 -10.89 -13.41
C SER A 4 2.59 -12.08 -12.69
N VAL A 5 3.39 -12.88 -13.41
CA VAL A 5 4.15 -13.99 -12.81
C VAL A 5 5.22 -13.46 -11.83
N HIS A 6 5.96 -12.43 -12.23
CA HIS A 6 6.95 -11.78 -11.37
C HIS A 6 6.31 -11.16 -10.12
N ALA A 7 5.18 -10.46 -10.27
CA ALA A 7 4.45 -9.87 -9.15
C ALA A 7 3.94 -10.93 -8.15
N VAL A 8 3.44 -12.07 -8.64
CA VAL A 8 3.02 -13.19 -7.79
C VAL A 8 4.22 -13.77 -7.04
N PHE A 9 5.36 -13.97 -7.73
CA PHE A 9 6.58 -14.47 -7.10
C PHE A 9 7.09 -13.53 -5.99
N ALA A 10 7.15 -12.22 -6.25
CA ALA A 10 7.53 -11.22 -5.24
C ALA A 10 6.55 -11.23 -4.05
N CYS A 11 5.24 -11.34 -4.30
CA CYS A 11 4.24 -11.44 -3.25
C CYS A 11 4.44 -12.68 -2.36
N LEU A 12 4.75 -13.83 -2.96
CA LEU A 12 5.03 -15.06 -2.22
C LEU A 12 6.27 -14.93 -1.33
N ILE A 13 7.33 -14.28 -1.82
CA ILE A 13 8.52 -13.96 -1.01
C ILE A 13 8.12 -13.10 0.18
N THR A 14 7.38 -12.00 -0.03
CA THR A 14 6.94 -11.11 1.05
C THR A 14 6.07 -11.83 2.08
N VAL A 15 5.17 -12.72 1.64
CA VAL A 15 4.37 -13.56 2.55
C VAL A 15 5.27 -14.49 3.37
N GLY A 16 6.26 -15.13 2.74
CA GLY A 16 7.25 -15.94 3.43
C GLY A 16 8.02 -15.14 4.48
N GLN A 17 8.53 -13.97 4.10
CA GLN A 17 9.21 -13.03 5.00
C GLN A 17 8.34 -12.67 6.21
N CYS A 18 7.05 -12.38 5.99
CA CYS A 18 6.12 -12.11 7.07
C CYS A 18 5.98 -13.27 8.07
N VAL A 19 6.17 -14.53 7.64
CA VAL A 19 6.10 -15.73 8.51
C VAL A 19 7.42 -15.99 9.24
N PHE A 20 8.56 -15.77 8.58
CA PHE A 20 9.88 -16.08 9.13
C PHE A 20 10.49 -14.96 9.99
N PHE A 21 10.22 -13.68 9.69
CA PHE A 21 10.79 -12.57 10.47
C PHE A 21 10.05 -12.35 11.80
N GLU A 22 10.80 -11.94 12.83
CA GLU A 22 10.27 -11.67 14.16
C GLU A 22 9.22 -10.54 14.13
N ARG A 23 8.04 -10.85 14.68
CA ARG A 23 6.91 -9.90 14.76
C ARG A 23 6.90 -9.07 16.06
N GLY A 24 7.87 -9.32 16.95
CA GLY A 24 7.99 -8.65 18.25
C GLY A 24 6.68 -8.68 19.05
N LYS A 25 6.31 -7.53 19.64
CA LYS A 25 5.07 -7.35 20.42
C LYS A 25 3.86 -6.91 19.58
N GLN A 26 3.98 -6.84 18.26
CA GLN A 26 2.91 -6.30 17.42
C GLN A 26 1.77 -7.32 17.24
N ARG A 27 0.55 -6.91 17.60
CA ARG A 27 -0.66 -7.72 17.42
C ARG A 27 -1.59 -7.03 16.43
N ILE A 28 -2.08 -7.79 15.45
CA ILE A 28 -3.08 -7.32 14.48
C ILE A 28 -4.40 -7.11 15.22
N SER A 29 -5.05 -5.97 14.98
CA SER A 29 -6.37 -5.67 15.55
C SER A 29 -7.40 -6.74 15.19
N TYR A 30 -8.21 -7.16 16.17
CA TYR A 30 -9.28 -8.14 15.98
C TYR A 30 -10.28 -7.71 14.92
N ILE A 31 -10.61 -6.41 14.88
CA ILE A 31 -11.53 -5.84 13.90
C ILE A 31 -10.97 -6.03 12.48
N ALA A 32 -9.69 -5.73 12.27
CA ALA A 32 -9.04 -5.89 10.97
C ALA A 32 -8.99 -7.36 10.53
N ARG A 33 -8.79 -8.30 11.47
CA ARG A 33 -8.84 -9.73 11.18
C ARG A 33 -10.23 -10.17 10.75
N ILE A 34 -11.29 -9.77 11.46
CA ILE A 34 -12.67 -10.14 11.13
C ILE A 34 -13.05 -9.61 9.75
N ILE A 35 -12.80 -8.33 9.48
CA ILE A 35 -13.11 -7.72 8.18
C ILE A 35 -12.33 -8.41 7.06
N GLY A 36 -11.02 -8.65 7.27
CA GLY A 36 -10.18 -9.34 6.30
C GLY A 36 -10.69 -10.75 6.00
N SER A 37 -11.04 -11.53 7.03
CA SER A 37 -11.58 -12.88 6.86
C SER A 37 -12.89 -12.89 6.08
N ILE A 38 -13.82 -11.96 6.36
CA ILE A 38 -15.09 -11.85 5.64
C ILE A 38 -14.86 -11.57 4.15
N LEU A 39 -13.97 -10.63 3.82
CA LEU A 39 -13.65 -10.27 2.44
C LEU A 39 -12.98 -11.43 1.68
N ILE A 40 -12.09 -12.18 2.34
CA ILE A 40 -11.44 -13.36 1.75
C ILE A 40 -12.46 -14.46 1.48
N ILE A 41 -13.35 -14.75 2.43
CA ILE A 41 -14.41 -15.75 2.27
C ILE A 41 -15.34 -15.36 1.11
N PHE A 42 -15.74 -14.09 1.02
CA PHE A 42 -16.54 -13.58 -0.09
C PHE A 42 -15.88 -13.79 -1.45
N LEU A 43 -14.58 -13.49 -1.58
CA LEU A 43 -13.84 -13.72 -2.83
C LEU A 43 -13.70 -15.20 -3.16
N PHE A 44 -13.49 -16.05 -2.16
CA PHE A 44 -13.40 -17.49 -2.34
C PHE A 44 -14.71 -18.08 -2.87
N ILE A 45 -15.84 -17.73 -2.24
CA ILE A 45 -17.17 -18.14 -2.71
C ILE A 45 -17.43 -17.63 -4.13
N SER A 46 -17.15 -16.35 -4.39
CA SER A 46 -17.32 -15.76 -5.73
C SER A 46 -16.50 -16.49 -6.80
N THR A 47 -15.29 -16.94 -6.44
CA THR A 47 -14.41 -17.72 -7.32
C THR A 47 -15.01 -19.09 -7.62
N ILE A 48 -15.53 -19.81 -6.61
CA ILE A 48 -16.20 -21.09 -6.81
C ILE A 48 -17.42 -20.94 -7.74
N ILE A 49 -18.24 -19.89 -7.55
CA ILE A 49 -19.40 -19.62 -8.39
C ILE A 49 -18.99 -19.29 -9.84
N ALA A 50 -17.86 -18.62 -10.03
CA ALA A 50 -17.31 -18.38 -11.37
C ALA A 50 -16.84 -19.68 -12.03
N PHE A 51 -16.23 -20.60 -11.28
CA PHE A 51 -15.83 -21.93 -11.79
C PHE A 51 -17.02 -22.79 -12.20
N THR A 52 -18.18 -22.62 -11.55
CA THR A 52 -19.42 -23.31 -11.94
C THR A 52 -20.16 -22.62 -13.10
N ASN A 53 -19.53 -21.63 -13.77
CA ASN A 53 -20.08 -20.85 -14.88
C ASN A 53 -21.36 -20.06 -14.53
N HIS A 54 -21.68 -19.90 -13.25
CA HIS A 54 -22.80 -19.06 -12.80
C HIS A 54 -22.43 -17.57 -12.67
N LEU A 55 -21.13 -17.25 -12.77
CA LEU A 55 -20.62 -15.88 -12.73
C LEU A 55 -19.57 -15.68 -13.83
N SER A 56 -19.71 -14.59 -14.59
CA SER A 56 -18.75 -14.26 -15.63
C SER A 56 -17.38 -13.91 -15.03
N THR A 57 -16.30 -14.27 -15.72
CA THR A 57 -14.92 -13.94 -15.32
C THR A 57 -14.71 -12.44 -15.14
N LEU A 58 -15.39 -11.64 -15.95
CA LEU A 58 -15.34 -10.18 -15.88
C LEU A 58 -15.98 -9.65 -14.60
N ASN A 59 -17.13 -10.19 -14.18
CA ASN A 59 -17.76 -9.83 -12.90
C ASN A 59 -16.89 -10.25 -11.71
N LEU A 60 -16.24 -11.42 -11.80
CA LEU A 60 -15.27 -11.86 -10.80
C LEU A 60 -14.14 -10.82 -10.66
N LEU A 61 -13.58 -10.36 -11.79
CA LEU A 61 -12.51 -9.37 -11.81
C LEU A 61 -12.94 -8.03 -11.16
N TYR A 62 -14.20 -7.61 -11.34
CA TYR A 62 -14.72 -6.44 -10.64
C TYR A 62 -14.85 -6.66 -9.15
N PHE A 63 -15.31 -7.83 -8.69
CA PHE A 63 -15.34 -8.13 -7.25
C PHE A 63 -13.94 -8.07 -6.62
N TYR A 64 -12.93 -8.65 -7.28
CA TYR A 64 -11.53 -8.51 -6.84
C TYR A 64 -11.08 -7.04 -6.78
N SER A 65 -11.45 -6.24 -7.78
CA SER A 65 -11.09 -4.82 -7.83
C SER A 65 -11.75 -4.00 -6.72
N TYR A 66 -13.04 -4.22 -6.45
CA TYR A 66 -13.75 -3.57 -5.35
C TYR A 66 -13.18 -3.96 -3.99
N VAL A 67 -12.90 -5.25 -3.77
CA VAL A 67 -12.31 -5.73 -2.51
C VAL A 67 -10.90 -5.17 -2.32
N LYS A 68 -10.07 -5.14 -3.37
CA LYS A 68 -8.74 -4.51 -3.32
C LYS A 68 -8.83 -3.05 -2.86
N LEU A 69 -9.75 -2.28 -3.45
CA LEU A 69 -9.94 -0.88 -3.09
C LEU A 69 -10.44 -0.73 -1.65
N ALA A 70 -11.40 -1.53 -1.23
CA ALA A 70 -11.91 -1.52 0.15
C ALA A 70 -10.80 -1.81 1.18
N ILE A 71 -10.00 -2.85 0.95
CA ILE A 71 -8.84 -3.18 1.80
C ILE A 71 -7.88 -2.00 1.84
N THR A 72 -7.58 -1.41 0.68
CA THR A 72 -6.68 -0.25 0.54
C THR A 72 -7.16 0.93 1.39
N MET A 73 -8.44 1.29 1.32
CA MET A 73 -9.05 2.33 2.14
C MET A 73 -8.90 2.04 3.64
N ILE A 74 -9.25 0.83 4.07
CA ILE A 74 -9.22 0.42 5.47
C ILE A 74 -7.81 0.51 6.06
N LYS A 75 -6.77 0.16 5.29
CA LYS A 75 -5.38 0.25 5.76
C LYS A 75 -4.77 1.66 5.61
N TYR A 76 -5.05 2.34 4.51
CA TYR A 76 -4.36 3.58 4.16
C TYR A 76 -4.91 4.79 4.90
N VAL A 77 -6.21 4.83 5.21
CA VAL A 77 -6.77 5.96 5.98
C VAL A 77 -6.16 6.07 7.39
N PRO A 78 -6.11 5.00 8.21
CA PRO A 78 -5.43 5.04 9.49
C PRO A 78 -3.93 5.35 9.36
N GLN A 79 -3.28 4.78 8.34
CA GLN A 79 -1.85 5.01 8.11
C GLN A 79 -1.55 6.48 7.76
N ALA A 80 -2.33 7.10 6.88
CA ALA A 80 -2.20 8.52 6.53
C ALA A 80 -2.39 9.42 7.75
N TRP A 81 -3.35 9.08 8.62
CA TRP A 81 -3.56 9.79 9.86
C TRP A 81 -2.41 9.59 10.85
N MET A 82 -1.88 8.38 10.98
CA MET A 82 -0.73 8.09 11.83
C MET A 82 0.52 8.83 11.36
N ASN A 83 0.79 8.85 10.06
CA ASN A 83 1.86 9.66 9.47
C ASN A 83 1.63 11.14 9.78
N TYR A 84 0.40 11.63 9.66
CA TYR A 84 0.05 13.01 9.98
C TYR A 84 0.31 13.38 11.44
N LYS A 85 -0.05 12.48 12.37
CA LYS A 85 0.12 12.68 13.81
C LYS A 85 1.58 12.57 14.24
N ARG A 86 2.34 11.61 13.69
CA ARG A 86 3.76 11.38 14.00
C ARG A 86 4.69 12.35 13.30
N LYS A 87 4.21 13.04 12.26
CA LYS A 87 5.02 13.86 11.36
C LYS A 87 6.21 13.07 10.76
N SER A 88 6.07 11.76 10.61
CA SER A 88 7.11 10.89 10.08
C SER A 88 6.47 9.73 9.33
N THR A 89 7.15 9.30 8.27
CA THR A 89 6.82 8.12 7.46
C THR A 89 7.83 6.98 7.65
N GLU A 90 8.71 7.07 8.65
CA GLU A 90 9.73 6.04 8.88
C GLU A 90 9.11 4.67 9.20
N GLY A 91 9.78 3.61 8.73
CA GLY A 91 9.33 2.23 8.85
C GLY A 91 8.30 1.79 7.80
N TRP A 92 7.96 2.65 6.83
CA TRP A 92 7.10 2.28 5.71
C TRP A 92 7.85 2.31 4.37
N SER A 93 7.79 1.22 3.61
CA SER A 93 8.37 1.10 2.27
C SER A 93 7.64 1.98 1.25
N ILE A 94 8.13 3.22 1.06
CA ILE A 94 7.65 4.15 0.03
C ILE A 94 7.81 3.58 -1.39
N GLY A 95 8.82 2.73 -1.60
CA GLY A 95 9.08 2.09 -2.89
C GLY A 95 7.89 1.29 -3.41
N ASN A 96 7.15 0.61 -2.53
CA ASN A 96 5.95 -0.13 -2.94
C ASN A 96 4.83 0.81 -3.41
N ILE A 97 4.66 1.96 -2.76
CA ILE A 97 3.68 2.98 -3.18
C ILE A 97 4.09 3.58 -4.53
N LEU A 98 5.38 3.87 -4.74
CA LEU A 98 5.86 4.39 -6.01
C LEU A 98 5.66 3.39 -7.16
N LEU A 99 5.86 2.10 -6.90
CA LEU A 99 5.60 1.04 -7.87
C LEU A 99 4.10 0.90 -8.18
N ASP A 100 3.24 0.93 -7.16
CA ASP A 100 1.79 0.90 -7.33
C ASP A 100 1.30 2.13 -8.12
N PHE A 101 1.80 3.33 -7.80
CA PHE A 101 1.51 4.57 -8.51
C PHE A 101 1.94 4.53 -9.97
N THR A 102 3.18 4.11 -10.23
CA THR A 102 3.74 4.00 -11.58
C THR A 102 2.95 2.97 -12.39
N GLY A 103 2.63 1.82 -11.81
CA GLY A 103 1.79 0.81 -12.44
C GLY A 103 0.37 1.32 -12.74
N GLY A 104 -0.20 2.12 -11.84
CA GLY A 104 -1.49 2.79 -12.02
C GLY A 104 -1.47 3.76 -13.21
N ILE A 105 -0.47 4.64 -13.29
CA ILE A 105 -0.30 5.58 -14.41
C ILE A 105 -0.12 4.83 -15.72
N LEU A 106 0.78 3.84 -15.77
CA LEU A 106 1.03 3.06 -16.98
C LEU A 106 -0.23 2.33 -17.47
N SER A 107 -1.06 1.84 -16.54
CA SER A 107 -2.35 1.21 -16.87
C SER A 107 -3.35 2.20 -17.48
N VAL A 108 -3.44 3.41 -16.94
CA VAL A 108 -4.30 4.47 -17.49
C VAL A 108 -3.81 4.91 -18.88
N LEU A 109 -2.50 5.06 -19.05
CA LEU A 109 -1.89 5.38 -20.35
C LEU A 109 -2.14 4.28 -21.38
N GLN A 110 -2.02 3.01 -20.98
CA GLN A 110 -2.36 1.87 -21.84
C GLN A 110 -3.82 1.92 -22.29
N MET A 111 -4.75 2.20 -21.38
CA MET A 111 -6.18 2.33 -21.72
C MET A 111 -6.42 3.48 -22.71
N PHE A 112 -5.75 4.61 -22.52
CA PHE A 112 -5.84 5.75 -23.43
C PHE A 112 -5.37 5.39 -24.85
N PHE A 113 -4.22 4.72 -24.99
CA PHE A 113 -3.72 4.25 -26.28
C PHE A 113 -4.62 3.21 -26.94
N LEU A 114 -5.31 2.36 -26.16
CA LEU A 114 -6.28 1.42 -26.69
C LEU A 114 -7.53 2.13 -27.21
N ALA A 115 -8.08 3.10 -26.46
CA ALA A 115 -9.26 3.84 -26.90
C ALA A 115 -8.99 4.69 -28.15
N THR A 116 -7.81 5.31 -28.26
CA THR A 116 -7.41 6.03 -29.50
C THR A 116 -7.31 5.07 -30.68
N ASN A 117 -6.74 3.89 -30.51
CA ASN A 117 -6.52 2.93 -31.58
C ASN A 117 -7.83 2.24 -32.04
N TYR A 118 -8.74 1.91 -31.12
CA TYR A 118 -10.02 1.26 -31.42
C TYR A 118 -11.17 2.26 -31.65
N ASN A 119 -10.91 3.57 -31.58
CA ASN A 119 -11.92 4.65 -31.60
C ASN A 119 -13.08 4.47 -30.60
N ASP A 120 -12.88 3.67 -29.55
CA ASP A 120 -13.90 3.36 -28.54
C ASP A 120 -13.62 4.10 -27.23
N TRP A 121 -13.82 5.41 -27.28
CA TRP A 121 -13.77 6.29 -26.11
C TRP A 121 -14.95 6.05 -25.15
N SER A 122 -16.04 5.49 -25.68
CA SER A 122 -17.23 5.18 -24.90
C SER A 122 -16.97 4.10 -23.85
N SER A 123 -16.06 3.16 -24.10
CA SER A 123 -15.68 2.15 -23.12
C SER A 123 -14.89 2.70 -21.92
N ILE A 124 -14.19 3.82 -22.07
CA ILE A 124 -13.49 4.51 -20.96
C ILE A 124 -14.46 5.35 -20.13
N PHE A 125 -15.31 6.15 -20.79
CA PHE A 125 -16.22 7.09 -20.12
C PHE A 125 -17.61 6.52 -19.81
N GLY A 126 -18.00 5.42 -20.46
CA GLY A 126 -19.33 4.81 -20.38
C GLY A 126 -19.62 4.06 -19.09
N SER A 127 -18.60 3.80 -18.26
CA SER A 127 -18.79 3.39 -16.87
C SER A 127 -17.94 4.27 -15.94
N PRO A 128 -18.46 5.43 -15.52
CA PRO A 128 -17.76 6.39 -14.67
C PRO A 128 -17.16 5.75 -13.41
N THR A 129 -17.80 4.71 -12.90
CA THR A 129 -17.36 3.93 -11.74
C THR A 129 -16.00 3.27 -11.96
N LYS A 130 -15.70 2.67 -13.12
CA LYS A 130 -14.41 2.00 -13.36
C LYS A 130 -13.25 2.97 -13.44
N PHE A 131 -13.47 4.09 -14.15
CA PHE A 131 -12.48 5.16 -14.24
C PHE A 131 -12.23 5.81 -12.87
N ALA A 132 -13.31 6.12 -12.13
CA ALA A 132 -13.21 6.65 -10.78
C ALA A 132 -12.46 5.70 -9.83
N LEU A 133 -12.72 4.39 -9.92
CA LEU A 133 -12.01 3.39 -9.11
C LEU A 133 -10.50 3.40 -9.33
N GLY A 134 -10.05 3.50 -10.59
CA GLY A 134 -8.63 3.61 -10.93
C GLY A 134 -8.01 4.92 -10.43
N LEU A 135 -8.73 6.04 -10.60
CA LEU A 135 -8.29 7.35 -10.16
C LEU A 135 -8.16 7.46 -8.63
N PHE A 136 -9.12 6.92 -7.88
CA PHE A 136 -9.07 6.91 -6.42
C PHE A 136 -7.84 6.15 -5.91
N SER A 137 -7.45 5.04 -6.54
CA SER A 137 -6.24 4.31 -6.17
C SER A 137 -4.98 5.19 -6.29
N VAL A 138 -4.84 5.90 -7.42
CA VAL A 138 -3.69 6.77 -7.70
C VAL A 138 -3.64 7.99 -6.77
N LEU A 139 -4.81 8.54 -6.39
CA LEU A 139 -4.90 9.67 -5.46
C LEU A 139 -4.37 9.33 -4.06
N PHE A 140 -4.67 8.12 -3.54
CA PHE A 140 -4.13 7.72 -2.24
C PHE A 140 -2.62 7.56 -2.27
N ASP A 141 -2.06 7.01 -3.35
CA ASP A 141 -0.61 6.89 -3.50
C ASP A 141 0.06 8.28 -3.52
N LEU A 142 -0.57 9.27 -4.17
CA LEU A 142 -0.10 10.65 -4.19
C LEU A 142 -0.05 11.27 -2.78
N VAL A 143 -1.04 11.01 -1.92
CA VAL A 143 -1.04 11.49 -0.53
C VAL A 143 0.21 11.00 0.21
N PHE A 144 0.59 9.72 0.04
CA PHE A 144 1.77 9.17 0.71
C PHE A 144 3.09 9.70 0.14
N ILE A 145 3.16 9.90 -1.18
CA ILE A 145 4.30 10.53 -1.84
C ILE A 145 4.49 11.96 -1.32
N VAL A 146 3.42 12.75 -1.22
CA VAL A 146 3.45 14.11 -0.68
C VAL A 146 3.86 14.11 0.79
N GLN A 147 3.29 13.23 1.61
CA GLN A 147 3.67 13.11 3.02
C GLN A 147 5.15 12.78 3.20
N HIS A 148 5.67 11.85 2.41
CA HIS A 148 7.05 11.36 2.52
C HIS A 148 8.06 12.38 1.99
N TYR A 149 7.92 12.84 0.74
CA TYR A 149 8.94 13.64 0.07
C TYR A 149 8.82 15.15 0.30
N ILE A 150 7.62 15.66 0.58
CA ILE A 150 7.40 17.11 0.76
C ILE A 150 7.28 17.45 2.24
N LEU A 151 6.40 16.77 2.96
CA LEU A 151 5.99 17.21 4.30
C LEU A 151 6.96 16.77 5.41
N TYR A 152 7.47 15.54 5.35
CA TYR A 152 8.26 14.93 6.44
C TYR A 152 9.72 14.64 6.11
N ARG A 153 10.21 15.15 4.97
CA ARG A 153 11.60 15.00 4.52
C ARG A 153 12.64 15.43 5.56
N ASN A 154 12.34 16.46 6.35
CA ASN A 154 13.32 17.07 7.26
C ASN A 154 13.37 16.44 8.67
N ASN A 155 12.46 15.52 9.00
CA ASN A 155 12.45 14.91 10.34
C ASN A 155 13.47 13.77 10.47
N GLU A 156 13.88 13.13 9.38
CA GLU A 156 15.01 12.19 9.34
C GLU A 156 16.32 12.87 9.80
N LEU A 157 16.59 14.08 9.29
CA LEU A 157 17.79 14.85 9.64
C LEU A 157 17.79 15.26 11.12
N THR A 158 16.63 15.67 11.65
CA THR A 158 16.50 16.06 13.07
C THR A 158 16.71 14.87 13.99
N THR A 159 16.17 13.68 13.68
CA THR A 159 16.36 12.46 14.48
C THR A 159 17.81 11.98 14.47
N ILE A 160 18.50 12.05 13.33
CA ILE A 160 19.92 11.73 13.25
C ILE A 160 20.73 12.69 14.12
N GLN A 161 20.47 14.01 14.02
CA GLN A 161 21.17 15.00 14.84
C GLN A 161 20.92 14.81 16.34
N THR A 162 19.69 14.58 16.79
CA THR A 162 19.44 14.33 18.22
C THR A 162 20.13 13.07 18.72
N ASN A 163 20.11 11.96 17.96
CA ASN A 163 20.81 10.73 18.34
C ASN A 163 22.33 10.92 18.44
N PHE A 164 22.93 11.71 17.54
CA PHE A 164 24.35 12.08 17.63
C PHE A 164 24.63 12.92 18.87
N SER A 165 23.80 13.92 19.17
CA SER A 165 23.96 14.76 20.36
C SER A 165 23.82 13.97 21.67
N THR A 166 22.80 13.10 21.78
CA THR A 166 22.63 12.27 22.98
C THR A 166 23.77 11.28 23.17
N ASN A 167 24.27 10.66 22.10
CA ASN A 167 25.42 9.76 22.21
C ASN A 167 26.70 10.52 22.64
N SER A 168 26.92 11.75 22.15
CA SER A 168 28.06 12.55 22.62
C SER A 168 27.93 13.00 24.07
N ASP A 169 26.71 13.25 24.56
CA ASP A 169 26.47 13.62 25.95
C ASP A 169 26.65 12.42 26.90
N ASP A 170 26.18 11.22 26.51
CA ASP A 170 26.37 9.99 27.27
C ASP A 170 27.85 9.55 27.31
N GLU A 171 28.58 9.71 26.20
CA GLU A 171 30.02 9.43 26.14
C GLU A 171 30.81 10.39 27.04
N ASN A 172 30.47 11.68 27.06
CA ASN A 172 31.15 12.68 27.90
C ASN A 172 30.82 12.55 29.40
N THR A 173 29.64 12.01 29.75
CA THR A 173 29.23 11.80 31.15
C THR A 173 29.91 10.56 31.76
N SER A 174 30.28 9.57 30.95
CA SER A 174 30.97 8.34 31.40
C SER A 174 32.46 8.52 31.75
N ILE A 175 33.04 9.69 31.47
CA ILE A 175 34.48 9.99 31.67
C ILE A 175 34.73 10.76 32.97
N LEU A 176 33.70 11.21 33.70
CA LEU A 176 33.89 11.85 35.00
C LEU A 176 34.10 10.79 36.09
N PRO A 177 35.30 10.71 36.71
CA PRO A 177 35.50 9.83 37.84
C PRO A 177 34.64 10.34 38.99
N GLU A 178 33.89 9.42 39.60
CA GLU A 178 33.16 9.61 40.85
C GLU A 178 34.15 10.07 41.92
N GLN A 179 34.24 11.39 42.13
CA GLN A 179 35.01 11.96 43.24
C GLN A 179 34.10 12.03 44.47
N ALA A 180 34.58 11.31 45.50
CA ALA A 180 34.00 11.11 46.83
C ALA A 180 33.77 12.40 47.63
#